data_AF-R7S179-F1
#
_entry.id   AF-R7S179-F1
#
_cell.length_a   1.000
_cell.length_b   1.000
_cell.length_c   1.000
_cell.angle_alpha   90.00
_cell.angle_beta   90.00
_cell.angle_gamma   90.00
#
_symmetry.space_group_name_H-M   'P 1'
#
loop_
_entity.id
_entity.type
_entity.pdbx_description
1 polymer ?
#
loop_
_entity_poly.entity_id
_entity_poly.type
_entity_poly.pdbx_seq_one_letter_code
_entity_poly.pdbx_strand_id
1 'polypeptide(L)'
;MVPTKLAPVFHELSKTSAAYLLSNSPLTSDRPHPTIDPVTISPVKPKHADLLTKSPETEREALLQHALHKSEVNAAYLKGQLLGQQAGMVLQSLYCERVRRQLATQEKKEDKAGKKKRIMGDGMPKLLTSDEFVQLVIDHEEAELETERTKARRRKLAEKRAKLMEKWKEDEKARLERNKAQRQRFKDEMEAYEVEKANAKAEKRKLHLCKPKLGKVEAQAPKPKISETTDDDSEQESDETELEESADETD
;
A
#
# COMPACT_ATOMS: atom_id res chain seq x y z
N MET A 1 45.50 -5.23 14.84
CA MET A 1 46.42 -4.08 14.78
C MET A 1 45.90 -3.11 13.74
N VAL A 2 45.45 -1.93 14.15
CA VAL A 2 45.03 -0.88 13.20
C VAL A 2 46.29 -0.18 12.67
N PRO A 3 46.44 0.04 11.37
CA PRO A 3 47.57 0.79 10.82
C PRO A 3 47.63 2.17 11.49
N THR A 4 48.79 2.54 12.06
CA THR A 4 48.99 3.80 12.81
C THR A 4 48.62 5.05 12.04
N LYS A 5 48.63 5.00 10.69
CA LYS A 5 48.23 6.10 9.82
C LYS A 5 46.71 6.33 9.73
N LEU A 6 45.89 5.36 10.13
CA LEU A 6 44.42 5.43 10.06
C LEU A 6 43.77 5.77 11.39
N ALA A 7 44.52 5.74 12.50
CA ALA A 7 44.03 6.11 13.83
C ALA A 7 43.28 7.46 13.90
N PRO A 8 43.73 8.56 13.26
CA PRO A 8 42.99 9.82 13.31
C PRO A 8 41.64 9.74 12.60
N VAL A 9 41.56 9.03 11.47
CA VAL A 9 40.32 8.86 10.69
C VAL A 9 39.29 8.07 11.49
N PHE A 10 39.70 7.00 12.17
CA PHE A 10 38.81 6.23 13.04
C PHE A 10 38.27 7.06 14.22
N HIS A 11 39.10 7.93 14.78
CA HIS A 11 38.70 8.83 15.87
C HIS A 11 37.76 9.95 15.40
N GLU A 12 37.89 10.44 14.17
CA GLU A 12 36.90 11.36 13.60
C GLU A 12 35.58 10.63 13.33
N LEU A 13 35.64 9.42 12.76
CA LEU A 13 34.46 8.65 12.41
C LEU A 13 33.66 8.20 13.64
N SER A 14 34.33 7.91 14.77
CA SER A 14 33.67 7.61 16.05
C SER A 14 32.88 8.78 16.65
N LYS A 15 33.12 10.02 16.19
CA LYS A 15 32.36 11.21 16.60
C LYS A 15 31.17 11.50 15.70
N THR A 16 31.02 10.77 14.60
CA THR A 16 29.91 10.94 13.66
C THR A 16 28.74 10.00 13.98
N SER A 17 27.60 10.20 13.32
CA SER A 17 26.48 9.25 13.36
C SER A 17 26.85 7.86 12.82
N ALA A 18 27.97 7.72 12.11
CA ALA A 18 28.50 6.45 11.60
C ALA A 18 29.42 5.72 12.59
N ALA A 19 29.54 6.18 13.85
CA ALA A 19 30.35 5.53 14.89
C ALA A 19 30.03 4.04 15.09
N TYR A 20 28.78 3.64 14.82
CA TYR A 20 28.34 2.26 14.91
C TYR A 20 29.08 1.30 13.97
N LEU A 21 29.67 1.81 12.87
CA LEU A 21 30.50 1.01 11.95
C LEU A 21 31.82 0.54 12.60
N LEU A 22 32.24 1.21 13.68
CA LEU A 22 33.44 0.86 14.45
C LEU A 22 33.12 0.00 15.67
N SER A 23 31.84 -0.08 16.05
CA SER A 23 31.40 -0.86 17.19
C SER A 23 31.23 -2.33 16.81
N ASN A 24 31.63 -3.24 17.71
CA ASN A 24 31.31 -4.67 17.58
C ASN A 24 29.86 -5.00 17.98
N SER A 25 29.04 -3.99 18.29
CA SER A 25 27.66 -4.17 18.69
C SER A 25 26.80 -4.50 17.47
N PRO A 26 25.88 -5.49 17.57
CA PRO A 26 24.95 -5.84 16.49
C PRO A 26 24.24 -4.60 15.92
N LEU A 27 24.00 -4.61 14.60
CA LEU A 27 23.24 -3.54 13.96
C LEU A 27 21.77 -3.63 14.41
N THR A 28 21.25 -2.54 14.95
CA THR A 28 19.84 -2.39 15.31
C THR A 28 19.07 -1.63 14.24
N SER A 29 17.75 -1.77 14.22
CA SER A 29 16.93 -1.18 13.15
C SER A 29 16.92 0.35 13.17
N ASP A 30 17.11 0.94 14.35
CA ASP A 30 17.14 2.39 14.60
C ASP A 30 18.42 3.09 14.12
N ARG A 31 19.47 2.36 13.74
CA ARG A 31 20.71 3.00 13.27
C ARG A 31 20.47 3.67 11.91
N PRO A 32 20.92 4.91 11.69
CA PRO A 32 20.76 5.57 10.39
C PRO A 32 21.49 4.79 9.30
N HIS A 33 20.87 4.64 8.12
CA HIS A 33 21.54 4.15 6.91
C HIS A 33 21.81 5.35 6.01
N PRO A 34 22.96 5.39 5.31
CA PRO A 34 23.19 6.39 4.30
C PRO A 34 22.14 6.27 3.19
N THR A 35 21.19 7.19 3.17
CA THR A 35 20.30 7.38 2.03
C THR A 35 21.12 7.95 0.87
N ILE A 36 21.10 7.26 -0.26
CA ILE A 36 21.78 7.73 -1.46
C ILE A 36 20.72 8.16 -2.45
N ASP A 37 20.70 9.45 -2.76
CA ASP A 37 19.77 10.00 -3.74
C ASP A 37 20.35 9.78 -5.15
N PRO A 38 19.69 8.95 -5.98
CA PRO A 38 20.15 8.71 -7.34
C PRO A 38 20.02 9.99 -8.17
N VAL A 39 21.11 10.40 -8.84
CA VAL A 39 21.10 11.57 -9.73
C VAL A 39 20.39 11.23 -11.03
N THR A 40 19.53 12.11 -11.55
CA THR A 40 18.88 11.86 -12.84
C THR A 40 19.91 11.85 -13.98
N ILE A 41 20.13 10.67 -14.58
CA ILE A 41 20.97 10.52 -15.77
C ILE A 41 20.11 10.76 -17.00
N SER A 42 20.45 11.78 -17.79
CA SER A 42 19.79 12.04 -19.07
C SER A 42 19.92 10.84 -20.02
N PRO A 43 19.03 10.63 -21.00
CA PRO A 43 19.20 9.57 -22.00
C PRO A 43 20.50 9.75 -22.81
N VAL A 44 21.09 8.65 -23.28
CA VAL A 44 22.23 8.69 -24.23
C VAL A 44 21.70 9.22 -25.56
N LYS A 45 22.17 10.40 -25.97
CA LYS A 45 21.81 11.01 -27.26
C LYS A 45 23.06 11.09 -28.13
N PRO A 46 23.02 10.59 -29.39
CA PRO A 46 24.12 10.81 -30.33
C PRO A 46 24.17 12.31 -30.65
N LYS A 47 25.31 12.95 -30.38
CA LYS A 47 25.45 14.42 -30.54
C LYS A 47 25.91 14.77 -31.96
N HIS A 48 26.67 13.89 -32.60
CA HIS A 48 27.33 14.17 -33.87
C HIS A 48 26.99 13.16 -34.97
N ALA A 49 25.78 12.59 -34.94
CA ALA A 49 25.31 11.62 -35.94
C ALA A 49 25.47 12.14 -37.38
N ASP A 50 25.14 13.42 -37.61
CA ASP A 50 25.25 14.05 -38.93
C ASP A 50 26.70 14.08 -39.45
N LEU A 51 27.68 14.29 -38.56
CA LEU A 51 29.10 14.33 -38.92
C LEU A 51 29.68 12.93 -39.17
N LEU A 52 29.16 11.92 -38.46
CA LEU A 52 29.52 10.52 -38.67
C LEU A 52 28.92 9.92 -39.94
N THR A 53 27.85 10.51 -40.46
CA THR A 53 27.17 10.03 -41.68
C THR A 53 27.83 10.54 -42.96
N LYS A 54 28.58 11.65 -42.90
CA LYS A 54 29.26 12.23 -44.07
C LYS A 54 30.47 11.40 -44.47
N SER A 55 30.67 11.20 -45.77
CA SER A 55 31.91 10.62 -46.28
C SER A 55 33.05 11.63 -46.12
N PRO A 56 34.21 11.26 -45.54
CA PRO A 56 35.35 12.15 -45.45
C PRO A 56 35.96 12.37 -46.85
N GLU A 57 36.34 13.61 -47.15
CA GLU A 57 37.00 13.97 -48.41
C GLU A 57 38.53 13.96 -48.28
N THR A 58 39.03 14.15 -47.06
CA THR A 58 40.47 14.20 -46.77
C THR A 58 40.89 13.18 -45.69
N GLU A 59 42.15 12.76 -45.70
CA GLU A 59 42.70 11.84 -44.68
C GLU A 59 42.56 12.41 -43.26
N ARG A 60 42.73 13.72 -43.11
CA ARG A 60 42.58 14.41 -41.81
C ARG A 60 41.15 14.30 -41.30
N GLU A 61 40.16 14.46 -42.17
CA GLU A 61 38.75 14.29 -41.80
C GLU A 61 38.45 12.86 -41.38
N ALA A 62 38.98 11.87 -42.09
CA ALA A 62 38.84 10.46 -41.72
C ALA A 62 39.41 10.18 -40.32
N LEU A 63 40.60 10.72 -40.00
CA LEU A 63 41.19 10.60 -38.65
C LEU A 63 40.33 11.26 -37.57
N LEU A 64 39.79 12.45 -37.84
CA LEU A 64 38.93 13.18 -36.91
C LEU A 64 37.59 12.45 -36.69
N GLN A 65 36.97 11.93 -37.75
CA GLN A 65 35.75 11.13 -37.65
C GLN A 65 35.97 9.86 -36.84
N HIS A 66 37.10 9.18 -37.04
CA HIS A 66 37.44 8.00 -36.26
C HIS A 66 37.68 8.33 -34.78
N ALA A 67 38.38 9.42 -34.47
CA ALA A 67 38.56 9.90 -33.09
C ALA A 67 37.20 10.28 -32.45
N LEU A 68 36.33 10.93 -33.20
CA LEU A 68 34.98 11.29 -32.77
C LEU A 68 34.13 10.05 -32.47
N HIS A 69 34.13 9.07 -33.38
CA HIS A 69 33.42 7.80 -33.18
C HIS A 69 33.91 7.07 -31.92
N LYS A 70 35.24 6.99 -31.72
CA LYS A 70 35.82 6.42 -30.48
C LYS A 70 35.36 7.18 -29.23
N SER A 71 35.34 8.51 -29.28
CA SER A 71 34.89 9.34 -28.17
C SER A 71 33.41 9.11 -27.86
N GLU A 72 32.54 9.02 -28.87
CA GLU A 72 31.11 8.77 -28.67
C GLU A 72 30.85 7.38 -28.10
N VAL A 73 31.54 6.34 -28.59
CA VAL A 73 31.46 4.98 -28.05
C VAL A 73 31.92 4.93 -26.59
N ASN A 74 33.04 5.57 -26.26
CA ASN A 74 33.54 5.62 -24.88
C ASN A 74 32.56 6.37 -23.96
N ALA A 75 32.00 7.49 -24.41
CA ALA A 75 31.01 8.24 -23.64
C ALA A 75 29.74 7.42 -23.39
N ALA A 76 29.25 6.70 -24.41
CA ALA A 76 28.11 5.80 -24.27
C ALA A 76 28.40 4.65 -23.28
N TYR A 77 29.59 4.06 -23.35
CA TYR A 77 30.04 3.01 -22.43
C TYR A 77 30.08 3.49 -20.98
N LEU A 78 30.75 4.61 -20.70
CA LEU A 78 30.86 5.17 -19.35
C LEU A 78 29.49 5.55 -18.78
N LYS A 79 28.61 6.10 -19.63
CA LYS A 79 27.24 6.44 -19.22
C LYS A 79 26.41 5.20 -18.92
N GLY A 80 26.58 4.12 -19.69
CA GLY A 80 25.99 2.81 -19.39
C GLY A 80 26.48 2.22 -18.08
N GLN A 81 27.79 2.32 -17.79
CA GLN A 81 28.37 1.87 -16.53
C GLN A 81 27.81 2.66 -15.33
N LEU A 82 27.71 3.99 -15.45
CA LEU A 82 27.12 4.87 -14.44
C LEU A 82 25.66 4.49 -14.15
N LEU A 83 24.86 4.25 -15.19
CA LEU A 83 23.48 3.78 -15.07
C LEU A 83 23.41 2.45 -14.31
N GLY A 84 24.29 1.50 -14.64
CA GLY A 84 24.36 0.21 -13.95
C GLY A 84 24.72 0.36 -12.47
N GLN A 85 25.68 1.23 -12.13
CA GLN A 85 26.04 1.53 -10.75
C GLN A 85 24.87 2.14 -9.98
N GLN A 86 24.20 3.13 -10.56
CA GLN A 86 23.04 3.78 -9.93
C GLN A 86 21.88 2.80 -9.72
N ALA A 87 21.59 1.95 -10.70
CA ALA A 87 20.59 0.90 -10.55
C ALA A 87 20.95 -0.07 -9.41
N GLY A 88 22.22 -0.50 -9.33
CA GLY A 88 22.71 -1.35 -8.25
C GLY A 88 22.57 -0.69 -6.86
N MET A 89 22.88 0.60 -6.75
CA MET A 89 22.74 1.36 -5.51
C MET A 89 21.29 1.47 -5.05
N VAL A 90 20.35 1.72 -5.97
CA VAL A 90 18.91 1.74 -5.67
C VAL A 90 18.41 0.37 -5.22
N LEU A 91 18.85 -0.71 -5.86
CA LEU A 91 18.49 -2.06 -5.43
C LEU A 91 19.03 -2.38 -4.03
N GLN A 92 20.26 -1.96 -3.74
CA GLN A 92 20.88 -2.15 -2.44
C GLN A 92 20.15 -1.36 -1.34
N SER A 93 19.75 -0.11 -1.59
CA SER A 93 18.99 0.67 -0.60
C SER A 93 17.65 0.01 -0.28
N LEU A 94 16.90 -0.42 -1.31
CA LEU A 94 15.64 -1.15 -1.13
C LEU A 94 15.81 -2.45 -0.35
N TYR A 95 16.87 -3.20 -0.63
CA TYR A 95 17.20 -4.40 0.13
C TYR A 95 17.49 -4.09 1.60
N CYS A 96 18.34 -3.09 1.86
CA CYS A 96 18.66 -2.64 3.21
C CYS A 96 17.41 -2.18 3.98
N GLU A 97 16.49 -1.44 3.33
CA GLU A 97 15.21 -1.06 3.93
C GLU A 97 14.37 -2.28 4.31
N ARG A 98 14.26 -3.28 3.43
CA ARG A 98 13.52 -4.51 3.72
C ARG A 98 14.12 -5.25 4.91
N VAL A 99 15.44 -5.41 4.95
CA VAL A 99 16.13 -6.06 6.07
C VAL A 99 15.90 -5.29 7.37
N ARG A 100 15.97 -3.96 7.34
CA ARG A 100 15.68 -3.10 8.51
C ARG A 100 14.26 -3.26 9.02
N ARG A 101 13.27 -3.32 8.13
CA ARG A 101 11.87 -3.58 8.52
C ARG A 101 11.73 -4.93 9.20
N GLN A 102 12.35 -5.97 8.64
CA GLN A 102 12.34 -7.30 9.27
C GLN A 102 12.99 -7.27 10.65
N LEU A 103 14.15 -6.63 10.77
CA LEU A 103 14.87 -6.50 12.03
C LEU A 103 14.05 -5.70 13.06
N ALA A 104 13.42 -4.60 12.67
CA ALA A 104 12.51 -3.84 13.53
C ALA A 104 11.31 -4.67 14.00
N THR A 105 10.73 -5.51 13.13
CA THR A 105 9.65 -6.42 13.53
C THR A 105 10.12 -7.48 14.51
N GLN A 106 11.36 -7.96 14.37
CA GLN A 106 11.94 -8.94 15.28
C GLN A 106 12.25 -8.31 16.64
N GLU A 107 12.93 -7.16 16.68
CA GLU A 107 13.20 -6.39 17.91
C GLU A 107 11.89 -6.11 18.66
N LYS A 108 10.85 -5.61 17.96
CA LYS A 108 9.53 -5.38 18.56
C LYS A 108 8.87 -6.66 19.08
N LYS A 109 9.09 -7.81 18.43
CA LYS A 109 8.57 -9.10 18.90
C LYS A 109 9.29 -9.55 20.16
N GLU A 110 10.62 -9.41 20.21
CA GLU A 110 11.44 -9.74 21.38
C GLU A 110 11.06 -8.84 22.58
N ASP A 111 10.93 -7.54 22.34
CA ASP A 111 10.47 -6.57 23.36
C ASP A 111 9.08 -6.89 23.90
N LYS A 112 8.14 -7.26 23.01
CA LYS A 112 6.78 -7.64 23.41
C LYS A 112 6.75 -9.01 24.11
N ALA A 113 7.57 -9.96 23.68
CA ALA A 113 7.66 -11.30 24.29
C ALA A 113 8.19 -11.21 25.72
N GLY A 114 9.19 -10.37 25.97
CA GLY A 114 9.71 -10.11 27.31
C GLY A 114 8.67 -9.52 28.27
N LYS A 115 7.75 -8.71 27.76
CA LYS A 115 6.73 -8.01 28.56
C LYS A 115 5.44 -8.81 28.78
N LYS A 116 5.00 -9.61 27.81
CA LYS A 116 3.65 -10.22 27.82
C LYS A 116 3.49 -11.51 28.64
N LYS A 117 4.57 -12.11 29.15
CA LYS A 117 4.51 -13.44 29.80
C LYS A 117 5.20 -13.52 31.15
N ARG A 118 5.71 -12.39 31.67
CA ARG A 118 6.45 -12.37 32.91
C ARG A 118 5.67 -11.55 33.93
N ILE A 119 5.08 -12.29 34.89
CA ILE A 119 4.54 -11.74 36.14
C ILE A 119 5.59 -10.85 36.83
N MET A 120 6.88 -11.22 36.70
CA MET A 120 8.02 -10.42 37.15
C MET A 120 8.97 -10.14 35.98
N GLY A 121 8.96 -8.90 35.48
CA GLY A 121 9.73 -8.49 34.28
C GLY A 121 11.25 -8.47 34.46
N ASP A 122 11.74 -8.47 35.70
CA ASP A 122 13.16 -8.44 36.10
C ASP A 122 13.87 -9.80 35.95
N GLY A 123 13.12 -10.90 35.90
CA GLY A 123 13.66 -12.25 35.75
C GLY A 123 14.47 -12.74 36.95
N MET A 124 14.41 -12.05 38.09
CA MET A 124 15.05 -12.46 39.34
C MET A 124 14.13 -13.41 40.13
N PRO A 125 14.70 -14.42 40.82
CA PRO A 125 13.92 -15.29 41.68
C PRO A 125 13.35 -14.49 42.86
N LYS A 126 12.03 -14.48 43.00
CA LYS A 126 11.32 -13.91 44.16
C LYS A 126 10.77 -15.00 45.05
N LEU A 127 10.65 -14.69 46.34
CA LEU A 127 10.08 -15.61 47.31
C LEU A 127 8.55 -15.68 47.09
N LEU A 128 8.05 -16.87 46.74
CA LEU A 128 6.64 -17.11 46.43
C LEU A 128 5.69 -16.89 47.62
N THR A 129 6.21 -16.87 48.84
CA THR A 129 5.45 -16.65 50.07
C THR A 129 5.42 -15.18 50.52
N SER A 130 6.03 -14.27 49.75
CA SER A 130 5.92 -12.84 50.06
C SER A 130 4.51 -12.33 49.73
N ASP A 131 3.92 -11.54 50.61
CA ASP A 131 2.59 -10.96 50.41
C ASP A 131 2.52 -10.13 49.12
N GLU A 132 3.63 -9.46 48.78
CA GLU A 132 3.79 -8.70 47.52
C GLU A 132 3.63 -9.59 46.28
N PHE A 133 4.19 -10.82 46.30
CA PHE A 133 4.06 -11.75 45.19
C PHE A 133 2.61 -12.24 45.05
N VAL A 134 1.96 -12.55 46.18
CA VAL A 134 0.57 -13.03 46.20
C VAL A 134 -0.37 -11.95 45.64
N GLN A 135 -0.22 -10.69 46.08
CA GLN A 135 -1.01 -9.57 45.56
C GLN A 135 -0.82 -9.40 44.05
N LEU A 136 0.42 -9.47 43.56
CA LEU A 136 0.72 -9.29 42.15
C LEU A 136 0.12 -10.40 41.27
N VAL A 137 0.05 -11.64 41.76
CA VAL A 137 -0.64 -12.74 41.05
C VAL A 137 -2.14 -12.50 40.99
N ILE A 138 -2.75 -12.05 42.09
CA ILE A 138 -4.19 -11.72 42.13
C ILE A 138 -4.51 -10.61 41.11
N ASP A 139 -3.75 -9.52 41.13
CA ASP A 139 -3.93 -8.39 40.20
C ASP A 139 -3.79 -8.85 38.72
N HIS A 140 -2.86 -9.76 38.44
CA HIS A 140 -2.67 -10.32 37.12
C HIS A 140 -3.87 -11.17 36.67
N GLU A 141 -4.39 -12.05 37.54
CA GLU A 141 -5.57 -12.85 37.26
C GLU A 141 -6.82 -11.98 37.04
N GLU A 142 -7.02 -10.94 37.85
CA GLU A 142 -8.10 -9.97 37.68
C GLU A 142 -7.98 -9.22 36.35
N ALA A 143 -6.77 -8.77 36.00
CA ALA A 143 -6.53 -8.11 34.72
C ALA A 143 -6.79 -9.04 33.53
N GLU A 144 -6.37 -10.32 33.59
CA GLU A 144 -6.66 -11.29 32.55
C GLU A 144 -8.17 -11.49 32.38
N LEU A 145 -8.91 -11.66 33.47
CA LEU A 145 -10.37 -11.79 33.46
C LEU A 145 -11.06 -10.57 32.85
N GLU A 146 -10.63 -9.35 33.17
CA GLU A 146 -11.17 -8.13 32.56
C GLU A 146 -10.85 -8.03 31.06
N THR A 147 -9.65 -8.45 30.63
CA THR A 147 -9.34 -8.49 29.19
C THR A 147 -10.18 -9.54 28.45
N GLU A 148 -10.52 -10.66 29.08
CA GLU A 148 -11.41 -11.66 28.49
C GLU A 148 -12.86 -11.17 28.41
N ARG A 149 -13.34 -10.49 29.46
CA ARG A 149 -14.67 -9.86 29.49
C ARG A 149 -14.82 -8.82 28.40
N THR A 150 -13.82 -7.94 28.24
CA THR A 150 -13.83 -6.91 27.19
C THR A 150 -13.75 -7.52 25.78
N LYS A 151 -12.91 -8.55 25.56
CA LYS A 151 -12.89 -9.31 24.30
C LYS A 151 -14.23 -9.97 24.00
N ALA A 152 -14.87 -10.59 25.00
CA ALA A 152 -16.18 -11.20 24.84
C ALA A 152 -17.27 -10.15 24.52
N ARG A 153 -17.22 -8.96 25.15
CA ARG A 153 -18.09 -7.81 24.83
C ARG A 153 -17.91 -7.36 23.38
N ARG A 154 -16.66 -7.21 22.94
CA ARG A 154 -16.31 -6.84 21.56
C ARG A 154 -16.81 -7.87 20.54
N ARG A 155 -16.62 -9.18 20.80
CA ARG A 155 -17.12 -10.27 19.94
C ARG A 155 -18.64 -10.24 19.80
N LYS A 156 -19.37 -10.13 20.92
CA LYS A 156 -20.85 -10.02 20.90
C LYS A 156 -21.34 -8.81 20.12
N LEU A 157 -20.66 -7.68 20.21
CA LEU A 157 -21.00 -6.48 19.44
C LEU A 157 -20.73 -6.69 17.94
N ALA A 158 -19.59 -7.29 17.59
CA ALA A 158 -19.24 -7.62 16.21
C ALA A 158 -20.25 -8.58 15.58
N GLU A 159 -20.68 -9.62 16.30
CA GLU A 159 -21.72 -10.55 15.85
C GLU A 159 -23.07 -9.88 15.62
N LYS A 160 -23.48 -8.98 16.54
CA LYS A 160 -24.71 -8.19 16.35
C LYS A 160 -24.62 -7.31 15.10
N ARG A 161 -23.47 -6.67 14.88
CA ARG A 161 -23.21 -5.85 13.69
C ARG A 161 -23.25 -6.70 12.42
N ALA A 162 -22.62 -7.87 12.42
CA ALA A 162 -22.62 -8.78 11.28
C ALA A 162 -24.05 -9.18 10.89
N LYS A 163 -24.88 -9.56 11.86
CA LYS A 163 -26.30 -9.92 11.64
C LYS A 163 -27.13 -8.75 11.10
N LEU A 164 -26.91 -7.53 11.59
CA LEU A 164 -27.59 -6.34 11.08
C LEU A 164 -27.18 -6.03 9.63
N MET A 165 -25.89 -6.17 9.32
CA MET A 165 -25.36 -5.97 7.98
C MET A 165 -25.86 -7.03 6.99
N GLU A 166 -25.95 -8.29 7.39
CA GLU A 166 -26.51 -9.37 6.57
C GLU A 166 -27.96 -9.09 6.19
N LYS A 167 -28.82 -8.77 7.17
CA LYS A 167 -30.21 -8.41 6.91
C LYS A 167 -30.32 -7.20 5.97
N TRP A 168 -29.52 -6.16 6.18
CA TRP A 168 -29.51 -5.00 5.30
C TRP A 168 -29.10 -5.36 3.86
N LYS A 169 -28.13 -6.27 3.68
CA LYS A 169 -27.72 -6.75 2.35
C LYS A 169 -28.83 -7.54 1.65
N GLU A 170 -29.54 -8.39 2.38
CA GLU A 170 -30.69 -9.14 1.86
C GLU A 170 -31.81 -8.21 1.39
N ASP A 171 -32.18 -7.24 2.23
CA ASP A 171 -33.19 -6.23 1.90
C ASP A 171 -32.77 -5.38 0.70
N GLU A 172 -31.49 -5.02 0.62
CA GLU A 172 -30.95 -4.23 -0.47
C GLU A 172 -30.95 -5.01 -1.80
N LYS A 173 -30.60 -6.29 -1.77
CA LYS A 173 -30.69 -7.17 -2.93
C LYS A 173 -32.13 -7.28 -3.43
N ALA A 174 -33.09 -7.52 -2.53
CA ALA A 174 -34.50 -7.59 -2.89
C ALA A 174 -35.02 -6.27 -3.49
N ARG A 175 -34.57 -5.11 -2.97
CA ARG A 175 -34.86 -3.79 -3.55
C ARG A 175 -34.32 -3.65 -4.97
N LEU A 176 -33.07 -4.04 -5.20
CA LEU A 176 -32.44 -3.98 -6.52
C LEU A 176 -33.19 -4.84 -7.54
N GLU A 177 -33.62 -6.04 -7.15
CA GLU A 177 -34.43 -6.93 -8.00
C GLU A 177 -35.78 -6.30 -8.38
N ARG A 178 -36.50 -5.69 -7.42
CA ARG A 178 -37.75 -4.95 -7.70
C ARG A 178 -37.53 -3.78 -8.65
N ASN A 179 -36.48 -2.99 -8.40
CA ASN A 179 -36.11 -1.85 -9.24
C ASN A 179 -35.71 -2.28 -10.66
N LYS A 180 -35.00 -3.40 -10.79
CA LYS A 180 -34.66 -4.00 -12.09
C LYS A 180 -35.92 -4.41 -12.85
N ALA A 181 -36.84 -5.11 -12.19
CA ALA A 181 -38.12 -5.50 -12.80
C ALA A 181 -38.96 -4.29 -13.24
N GLN A 182 -39.00 -3.21 -12.44
CA GLN A 182 -39.69 -1.98 -12.81
C GLN A 182 -39.07 -1.32 -14.05
N ARG A 183 -37.73 -1.28 -14.12
CA ARG A 183 -37.02 -0.73 -15.29
C ARG A 183 -37.21 -1.58 -16.54
N GLN A 184 -37.23 -2.90 -16.41
CA GLN A 184 -37.50 -3.82 -17.53
C GLN A 184 -38.91 -3.61 -18.09
N ARG A 185 -39.94 -3.60 -17.23
CA ARG A 185 -41.31 -3.29 -17.67
C ARG A 185 -41.42 -1.97 -18.42
N PHE A 186 -40.72 -0.95 -17.93
CA PHE A 186 -40.67 0.35 -18.61
C PHE A 186 -39.95 0.28 -19.97
N LYS A 187 -38.86 -0.50 -20.10
CA LYS A 187 -38.19 -0.74 -21.38
C LYS A 187 -39.16 -1.43 -22.36
N ASP A 188 -39.83 -2.50 -21.92
CA ASP A 188 -40.79 -3.26 -22.74
C ASP A 188 -41.95 -2.36 -23.21
N GLU A 189 -42.52 -1.53 -22.32
CA GLU A 189 -43.57 -0.56 -22.65
C GLU A 189 -43.08 0.51 -23.64
N MET A 190 -41.83 0.95 -23.49
CA MET A 190 -41.20 1.92 -24.38
C MET A 190 -40.96 1.35 -25.78
N GLU A 191 -40.49 0.11 -25.88
CA GLU A 191 -40.32 -0.60 -27.16
C GLU A 191 -41.66 -0.77 -27.86
N ALA A 192 -42.70 -1.22 -27.14
CA ALA A 192 -44.06 -1.33 -27.68
C ALA A 192 -44.58 0.02 -28.20
N TYR A 193 -44.34 1.10 -27.45
CA TYR A 193 -44.70 2.45 -27.86
C TYR A 193 -43.94 2.90 -29.12
N GLU A 194 -42.66 2.57 -29.26
CA GLU A 194 -41.86 2.91 -30.44
C GLU A 194 -42.30 2.16 -31.70
N VAL A 195 -42.61 0.86 -31.57
CA VAL A 195 -43.19 0.06 -32.65
C VAL A 195 -44.52 0.65 -33.11
N GLU A 196 -45.41 0.98 -32.17
CA GLU A 196 -46.71 1.56 -32.52
C GLU A 196 -46.59 2.97 -33.11
N LYS A 197 -45.66 3.77 -32.61
CA LYS A 197 -45.33 5.08 -33.18
C LYS A 197 -44.81 4.95 -34.62
N ALA A 198 -43.98 3.95 -34.91
CA ALA A 198 -43.50 3.68 -36.26
C ALA A 198 -44.64 3.26 -37.20
N ASN A 199 -45.52 2.36 -36.74
CA ASN A 199 -46.69 1.91 -37.50
C ASN A 199 -47.65 3.07 -37.80
N ALA A 200 -47.98 3.89 -36.80
CA ALA A 200 -48.83 5.06 -36.99
C ALA A 200 -48.24 6.05 -38.00
N LYS A 201 -46.90 6.21 -38.01
CA LYS A 201 -46.20 7.04 -39.00
C LYS A 201 -46.29 6.45 -40.40
N ALA A 202 -46.12 5.13 -40.55
CA ALA A 202 -46.23 4.44 -41.85
C ALA A 202 -47.66 4.54 -42.43
N GLU A 203 -48.68 4.38 -41.58
CA GLU A 203 -50.09 4.50 -41.94
C GLU A 203 -50.59 5.96 -42.06
N LYS A 204 -49.74 6.94 -41.74
CA LYS A 204 -50.09 8.38 -41.66
C LYS A 204 -51.25 8.68 -40.69
N ARG A 205 -51.42 7.87 -39.65
CA ARG A 205 -52.40 8.04 -38.58
C ARG A 205 -51.82 8.89 -37.45
N LYS A 206 -52.67 9.58 -36.68
CA LYS A 206 -52.26 10.21 -35.41
C LYS A 206 -52.13 9.14 -34.32
N LEU A 207 -50.99 9.14 -33.63
CA LEU A 207 -50.76 8.30 -32.44
C LEU A 207 -51.52 8.90 -31.25
N HIS A 208 -52.41 8.12 -30.64
CA HIS A 208 -53.20 8.55 -29.48
C HIS A 208 -52.63 8.06 -28.14
N LEU A 209 -51.58 7.24 -28.16
CA LEU A 209 -50.93 6.79 -26.94
C LEU A 209 -49.99 7.84 -26.37
N CYS A 210 -49.98 7.93 -25.05
CA CYS A 210 -49.01 8.73 -24.33
C CYS A 210 -47.70 7.95 -24.22
N LYS A 211 -46.57 8.66 -24.33
CA LYS A 211 -45.26 8.07 -24.07
C LYS A 211 -45.21 7.51 -22.64
N PRO A 212 -44.83 6.24 -22.45
CA PRO A 212 -44.62 5.66 -21.12
C PRO A 212 -43.67 6.53 -20.28
N LYS A 213 -43.85 6.52 -18.96
CA LYS A 213 -42.98 7.26 -18.01
C LYS A 213 -42.52 6.32 -16.90
N LEU A 214 -41.22 6.31 -16.62
CA LEU A 214 -40.68 5.56 -15.49
C LEU A 214 -41.10 6.25 -14.19
N GLY A 215 -41.80 5.51 -13.33
CA GLY A 215 -42.19 5.97 -12.00
C GLY A 215 -41.00 6.21 -11.07
N LYS A 216 -41.27 6.68 -9.84
CA LYS A 216 -40.22 6.78 -8.80
C LYS A 216 -39.71 5.39 -8.45
N VAL A 217 -38.39 5.22 -8.52
CA VAL A 217 -37.67 3.99 -8.16
C VAL A 217 -37.46 3.97 -6.64
N GLU A 218 -37.49 2.80 -6.02
CA GLU A 218 -37.31 2.68 -4.56
C GLU A 218 -35.91 3.14 -4.14
N ALA A 219 -35.83 4.10 -3.21
CA ALA A 219 -34.58 4.61 -2.67
C ALA A 219 -33.89 3.59 -1.75
N GLN A 220 -32.56 3.68 -1.63
CA GLN A 220 -31.78 2.82 -0.75
C GLN A 220 -32.15 3.07 0.73
N ALA A 221 -32.35 1.99 1.49
CA ALA A 221 -32.55 2.08 2.93
C ALA A 221 -31.25 2.53 3.62
N PRO A 222 -31.31 3.38 4.65
CA PRO A 222 -30.11 3.86 5.33
C PRO A 222 -29.31 2.67 5.86
N LYS A 223 -28.01 2.66 5.56
CA LYS A 223 -27.09 1.67 6.13
C LYS A 223 -27.17 1.73 7.66
N PRO A 224 -27.24 0.58 8.36
CA PRO A 224 -27.32 0.57 9.82
C PRO A 224 -26.12 1.31 10.39
N LYS A 225 -26.39 2.47 11.02
CA LYS A 225 -25.36 3.31 11.63
C LYS A 225 -24.86 2.61 12.89
N ILE A 226 -23.55 2.43 12.95
CA ILE A 226 -22.88 1.97 14.15
C ILE A 226 -22.81 3.21 15.04
N SER A 227 -23.71 3.33 16.01
CA SER A 227 -23.51 4.31 17.08
C SER A 227 -22.23 3.91 17.80
N GLU A 228 -21.20 4.77 17.69
CA GLU A 228 -20.02 4.72 18.53
C GLU A 228 -20.49 4.78 19.98
N THR A 229 -20.53 3.62 20.64
CA THR A 229 -20.39 3.62 22.09
C THR A 229 -18.95 4.03 22.35
N THR A 230 -18.79 5.29 22.75
CA THR A 230 -17.60 5.90 23.33
C THR A 230 -16.86 4.91 24.22
N ASP A 231 -15.76 4.38 23.70
CA ASP A 231 -14.58 3.94 24.44
C ASP A 231 -13.44 4.07 23.43
N ASP A 232 -12.88 5.27 23.44
CA ASP A 232 -11.64 5.73 22.82
C ASP A 232 -10.51 4.71 23.05
N ASP A 233 -10.11 3.95 22.02
CA ASP A 233 -8.70 3.70 21.68
C ASP A 233 -8.57 2.83 20.40
N SER A 234 -7.74 3.31 19.47
CA SER A 234 -7.04 2.63 18.36
C SER A 234 -7.78 2.27 17.05
N GLU A 235 -7.32 2.99 16.01
CA GLU A 235 -6.84 2.53 14.70
C GLU A 235 -7.83 1.81 13.77
N GLN A 236 -8.54 2.61 12.96
CA GLN A 236 -9.20 2.15 11.74
C GLN A 236 -8.14 1.84 10.66
N GLU A 237 -7.83 0.56 10.50
CA GLU A 237 -7.28 0.02 9.25
C GLU A 237 -8.45 -0.13 8.26
N SER A 238 -8.53 0.79 7.30
CA SER A 238 -9.53 0.80 6.24
C SER A 238 -9.19 -0.27 5.20
N ASP A 239 -9.86 -1.42 5.29
CA ASP A 239 -9.90 -2.40 4.21
C ASP A 239 -10.90 -1.92 3.15
N GLU A 240 -10.39 -1.12 2.22
CA GLU A 240 -11.10 -0.62 1.04
C GLU A 240 -11.11 -1.74 0.00
N THR A 241 -12.05 -2.69 0.16
CA THR A 241 -12.35 -3.67 -0.87
C THR A 241 -13.21 -3.00 -1.94
N GLU A 242 -12.52 -2.44 -2.93
CA GLU A 242 -13.03 -1.94 -4.20
C GLU A 242 -13.65 -3.12 -4.97
N LEU A 243 -14.97 -3.27 -4.84
CA LEU A 243 -15.75 -4.14 -5.73
C LEU A 243 -15.98 -3.36 -7.04
N GLU A 244 -15.05 -3.56 -7.98
CA GLU A 244 -15.24 -3.20 -9.39
C GLU A 244 -16.50 -3.91 -9.91
N GLU A 245 -17.58 -3.15 -10.03
CA GLU A 245 -18.75 -3.55 -10.81
C GLU A 245 -18.42 -3.24 -12.28
N SER A 246 -17.91 -4.26 -12.98
CA SER A 246 -17.69 -4.25 -14.42
C SER A 246 -19.04 -4.05 -15.14
N ALA A 247 -19.27 -2.83 -15.63
CA ALA A 247 -20.31 -2.56 -16.62
C ALA A 247 -19.78 -2.98 -18.00
N ASP A 248 -19.94 -4.27 -18.31
CA ASP A 248 -19.97 -4.77 -19.67
C ASP A 248 -21.40 -4.58 -20.20
N GLU A 249 -21.59 -3.59 -21.06
CA GLU A 249 -22.80 -3.47 -21.87
C GLU A 249 -22.38 -3.00 -23.27
N THR A 250 -21.89 -3.96 -24.06
CA THR A 250 -22.00 -3.95 -25.52
C THR A 250 -23.41 -4.38 -25.91
N ASP A 251 -24.22 -3.45 -26.43
CA ASP A 251 -24.65 -3.35 -27.85
C ASP A 251 -25.72 -2.26 -27.98
#